data_AF-A0A4Q5QY77-F1
#
_entry.id   AF-A0A4Q5QY77-F1
#
_cell.length_a   1.000
_cell.length_b   1.000
_cell.length_c   1.000
_cell.angle_alpha   90.00
_cell.angle_beta   90.00
_cell.angle_gamma   90.00
#
_symmetry.space_group_name_H-M   'P 1'
#
loop_
_entity.id
_entity.type
_entity.pdbx_description
1 polymer ?
#
loop_
_entity_poly.entity_id
_entity_poly.type
_entity_poly.pdbx_seq_one_letter_code
_entity_poly.pdbx_strand_id
1 'polypeptide(L)'
;MPILALLLLTAVRLAVAASAPLAPDETYYWIWSRALAPGYLDHPPMVALWIWLGTALAGETALGVRLLGPLAAAVGSLMLVDAANRLYPARRPGVAAAILLNATLMLGAGAVTMTPDTPLLFFAVMTLWALARVEHDPRWWLVAGFAIGAGLDSK
;
A
#
# COMPACT_ATOMS: atom_id res chain seq x y z
N MET A 1 3.07 7.75 -21.27
CA MET A 1 1.60 7.88 -21.09
C MET A 1 1.08 7.25 -19.79
N PRO A 2 1.40 6.00 -19.38
CA PRO A 2 0.81 5.43 -18.15
C PRO A 2 1.34 6.05 -16.84
N ILE A 3 2.60 6.51 -16.80
CA ILE A 3 3.20 7.11 -15.59
C ILE A 3 2.53 8.43 -15.23
N LEU A 4 2.28 9.31 -16.21
CA LEU A 4 1.61 10.59 -15.97
C LEU A 4 0.20 10.39 -15.41
N ALA A 5 -0.56 9.43 -15.96
CA ALA A 5 -1.88 9.07 -15.46
C ALA A 5 -1.83 8.55 -14.01
N LEU A 6 -0.84 7.71 -13.69
CA LEU A 6 -0.62 7.24 -12.32
C LEU A 6 -0.29 8.39 -11.37
N LEU A 7 0.62 9.29 -11.75
CA LEU A 7 0.97 10.47 -10.95
C LEU A 7 -0.24 11.39 -10.72
N LEU A 8 -1.04 11.64 -11.76
CA LEU A 8 -2.27 12.42 -11.64
C LEU A 8 -3.27 11.75 -10.71
N LEU A 9 -3.47 10.44 -10.84
CA LEU A 9 -4.36 9.67 -9.95
C LEU A 9 -3.88 9.70 -8.50
N THR A 10 -2.57 9.56 -8.27
CA THR A 10 -1.98 9.69 -6.93
C THR A 10 -2.18 11.09 -6.36
N ALA A 11 -2.00 12.14 -7.18
CA ALA A 11 -2.26 13.51 -6.75
C ALA A 11 -3.73 13.74 -6.36
N VAL A 12 -4.68 13.19 -7.14
CA VAL A 12 -6.11 13.21 -6.79
C VAL A 12 -6.37 12.47 -5.48
N ARG A 13 -5.81 11.27 -5.29
CA ARG A 13 -5.96 10.50 -4.05
C ARG A 13 -5.39 11.25 -2.84
N LEU A 14 -4.24 11.92 -2.98
CA LEU A 14 -3.67 12.76 -1.92
C LEU A 14 -4.57 13.95 -1.58
N ALA A 15 -5.15 14.62 -2.57
CA ALA A 15 -6.08 15.71 -2.35
C ALA A 15 -7.35 15.24 -1.61
N VAL A 16 -7.89 14.07 -1.97
CA VAL A 16 -9.04 13.46 -1.28
C VAL A 16 -8.66 13.07 0.14
N ALA A 17 -7.52 12.41 0.33
CA ALA A 17 -7.03 12.00 1.65
C ALA A 17 -6.84 13.18 2.61
N ALA A 18 -6.43 14.34 2.10
CA ALA A 18 -6.24 15.57 2.87
C ALA A 18 -7.56 16.28 3.24
N SER A 19 -8.62 16.15 2.43
CA SER A 19 -9.85 16.95 2.55
C SER A 19 -11.01 16.20 3.20
N ALA A 20 -11.04 14.87 3.12
CA ALA A 20 -12.10 14.08 3.75
C ALA A 20 -11.91 14.01 5.28
N PRO A 21 -13.01 14.04 6.07
CA PRO A 21 -12.92 13.79 7.51
C PRO A 21 -12.46 12.35 7.79
N LEU A 22 -11.78 12.13 8.92
CA LEU A 22 -11.37 10.78 9.36
C LEU A 22 -12.59 9.93 9.69
N ALA A 23 -12.57 8.67 9.25
CA ALA A 23 -13.53 7.67 9.70
C ALA A 23 -13.26 7.29 11.18
N PRO A 24 -14.25 6.74 11.89
CA PRO A 24 -14.07 6.28 13.27
C PRO A 24 -12.88 5.33 13.43
N ASP A 25 -12.76 4.35 12.54
CA ASP A 25 -11.68 3.36 12.56
C ASP A 25 -10.30 4.03 12.39
N GLU A 26 -10.18 4.99 11.47
CA GLU A 26 -8.93 5.74 11.26
C GLU A 26 -8.53 6.56 12.48
N THR A 27 -9.52 7.10 13.19
CA THR A 27 -9.28 7.87 14.42
C THR A 27 -8.76 6.96 15.54
N TYR A 28 -9.32 5.75 15.64
CA TYR A 28 -8.85 4.71 16.57
C TYR A 28 -7.40 4.30 16.25
N TYR A 29 -7.10 3.97 14.99
CA TYR A 29 -5.73 3.61 14.59
C TYR A 29 -4.75 4.78 14.73
N TRP A 30 -5.21 6.02 14.57
CA TRP A 30 -4.39 7.21 14.81
C TRP A 30 -4.04 7.37 16.28
N ILE A 31 -4.96 7.17 17.21
CA ILE A 31 -4.64 7.17 18.65
C ILE A 31 -3.58 6.10 18.95
N TRP A 32 -3.75 4.90 18.41
CA TRP A 32 -2.78 3.81 18.59
C TRP A 32 -1.41 4.16 18.02
N SER A 33 -1.32 4.86 16.89
CA SER A 33 -0.04 5.31 16.32
C SER A 33 0.77 6.25 17.23
N ARG A 34 0.12 6.92 18.19
CA ARG A 34 0.77 7.84 19.14
C ARG A 34 1.39 7.11 20.33
N ALA A 35 0.91 5.91 20.63
CA ALA A 35 1.42 5.04 21.68
C ALA A 35 1.54 3.63 21.11
N LEU A 36 2.54 3.45 20.24
CA LEU A 36 2.75 2.20 19.51
C LEU A 36 2.90 1.02 20.49
N ALA A 37 2.07 0.01 20.25
CA ALA A 37 2.09 -1.27 20.96
C ALA A 37 2.08 -2.40 19.92
N PRO A 38 2.61 -3.60 20.22
CA PRO A 38 2.69 -4.73 19.28
C PRO A 38 1.33 -5.26 18.78
N GLY A 39 0.23 -4.77 19.32
CA GLY A 39 -1.13 -5.13 19.01
C GLY A 39 -2.05 -4.33 19.91
N TYR A 40 -3.27 -4.06 19.46
CA TYR A 40 -4.30 -3.44 20.30
C TYR A 40 -5.53 -4.33 20.36
N LEU A 41 -6.74 -3.77 20.29
CA LEU A 41 -7.97 -4.53 20.53
C LEU A 41 -8.25 -5.60 19.46
N ASP A 42 -7.88 -5.33 18.21
CA ASP A 42 -8.49 -5.98 17.04
C ASP A 42 -7.50 -6.42 15.96
N HIS A 43 -6.32 -5.81 15.85
CA HIS A 43 -5.35 -6.07 14.77
C HIS A 43 -3.88 -6.04 15.25
N PRO A 44 -2.93 -6.55 14.46
CA PRO A 44 -1.49 -6.32 14.66
C PRO A 44 -1.04 -4.92 14.16
N PRO A 45 0.19 -4.46 14.47
CA PRO A 45 0.54 -3.05 14.60
C PRO A 45 0.82 -2.32 13.28
N MET A 46 0.82 -3.01 12.13
CA MET A 46 1.30 -2.44 10.88
C MET A 46 0.52 -1.17 10.46
N VAL A 47 -0.80 -1.13 10.65
CA VAL A 47 -1.60 0.07 10.36
C VAL A 47 -1.18 1.27 11.22
N ALA A 48 -0.92 1.05 12.52
CA ALA A 48 -0.50 2.09 13.44
C ALA A 48 0.91 2.58 13.10
N LEU A 49 1.81 1.68 12.70
CA LEU A 49 3.15 2.03 12.22
C LEU A 49 3.10 2.88 10.94
N TRP A 50 2.21 2.54 10.02
CA TRP A 50 2.02 3.30 8.78
C TRP A 50 1.48 4.70 9.05
N ILE A 51 0.51 4.84 9.96
CA ILE A 51 0.00 6.15 10.39
C ILE A 51 1.09 6.96 11.10
N TRP A 52 1.86 6.33 11.99
CA TRP A 52 2.96 6.97 12.69
C TRP A 52 3.99 7.54 11.70
N LEU A 53 4.39 6.73 10.70
CA LEU A 53 5.34 7.18 9.68
C LEU A 53 4.74 8.30 8.82
N GLY A 54 3.47 8.19 8.42
CA GLY A 54 2.80 9.23 7.63
C GLY A 54 2.69 10.56 8.38
N THR A 55 2.32 10.52 9.67
CA THR A 55 2.22 11.72 10.52
C THR A 55 3.59 12.30 10.89
N ALA A 56 4.64 11.48 11.00
CA ALA A 56 6.01 11.98 11.12
C ALA A 56 6.48 12.75 9.88
N LEU A 57 5.99 12.39 8.68
CA LEU A 57 6.38 13.00 7.41
C LEU A 57 5.53 14.22 7.02
N ALA A 58 4.22 14.18 7.27
CA ALA A 58 3.26 15.22 6.83
C ALA A 58 2.48 15.88 7.98
N GLY A 59 2.89 15.64 9.23
CA GLY A 59 2.31 16.22 10.44
C GLY A 59 1.06 15.48 10.95
N GLU A 60 0.59 15.89 12.12
CA GLU A 60 -0.63 15.39 12.76
C GLU A 60 -1.90 15.93 12.05
N THR A 61 -2.11 15.51 10.80
CA THR A 61 -3.23 15.92 9.95
C THR A 61 -3.91 14.71 9.30
N ALA A 62 -5.10 14.89 8.72
CA ALA A 62 -5.78 13.83 7.97
C ALA A 62 -4.92 13.29 6.81
N LEU A 63 -4.16 14.17 6.15
CA LEU A 63 -3.18 13.77 5.15
C LEU A 63 -2.06 12.92 5.77
N GLY A 64 -1.51 13.33 6.92
CA GLY A 64 -0.49 12.55 7.63
C GLY A 64 -0.95 11.13 7.95
N VAL A 65 -2.19 10.97 8.43
CA VAL A 65 -2.78 9.66 8.74
C VAL A 65 -2.86 8.76 7.51
N ARG A 66 -3.20 9.32 6.36
CA ARG A 66 -3.47 8.57 5.12
C ARG A 66 -2.32 8.57 4.13
N LEU A 67 -1.23 9.28 4.39
CA LEU A 67 -0.18 9.59 3.42
C LEU A 67 0.33 8.36 2.69
N LEU A 68 0.57 7.28 3.42
CA LEU A 68 1.15 6.07 2.85
C LEU A 68 0.16 5.28 1.98
N GLY A 69 -1.17 5.47 2.12
CA GLY A 69 -2.16 4.78 1.29
C GLY A 69 -2.04 5.10 -0.21
N PRO A 70 -2.15 6.38 -0.63
CA PRO A 70 -1.99 6.77 -2.03
C PRO A 70 -0.62 6.41 -2.61
N LEU A 71 0.45 6.55 -1.79
CA LEU A 71 1.82 6.24 -2.19
C LEU A 71 2.02 4.73 -2.37
N ALA A 72 1.51 3.92 -1.45
CA ALA A 72 1.54 2.47 -1.54
C ALA A 72 0.78 1.95 -2.76
N ALA A 73 -0.38 2.53 -3.08
CA ALA A 73 -1.11 2.19 -4.30
C ALA A 73 -0.30 2.53 -5.57
N ALA A 74 0.42 3.65 -5.57
CA ALA A 74 1.28 4.05 -6.70
C ALA A 74 2.48 3.11 -6.86
N VAL A 75 3.22 2.86 -5.78
CA VAL A 75 4.38 1.97 -5.77
C VAL A 75 3.96 0.54 -6.10
N GLY A 76 2.88 0.05 -5.48
CA GLY A 76 2.30 -1.27 -5.76
C GLY A 76 1.88 -1.42 -7.22
N SER A 77 1.36 -0.37 -7.86
CA SER A 77 1.08 -0.40 -9.30
C SER A 77 2.34 -0.62 -10.13
N LEU A 78 3.45 0.06 -9.80
CA LEU A 78 4.74 -0.12 -10.50
C LEU A 78 5.33 -1.51 -10.26
N MET A 79 5.24 -2.02 -9.03
CA MET A 79 5.64 -3.38 -8.69
C MET A 79 4.83 -4.40 -9.49
N LEU A 80 3.52 -4.22 -9.60
CA LEU A 80 2.67 -5.12 -10.39
C LEU A 80 3.00 -5.08 -11.88
N VAL A 81 3.27 -3.89 -12.45
CA VAL A 81 3.71 -3.76 -13.86
C VAL A 81 4.93 -4.63 -14.12
N ASP A 82 5.95 -4.46 -13.29
CA ASP A 82 7.21 -5.18 -13.47
C ASP A 82 7.06 -6.68 -13.17
N ALA A 83 6.32 -7.07 -12.12
CA ALA A 83 6.05 -8.47 -11.82
C ALA A 83 5.35 -9.18 -12.98
N ALA A 84 4.28 -8.59 -13.51
CA ALA A 84 3.51 -9.15 -14.61
C ALA A 84 4.33 -9.25 -15.91
N ASN A 85 5.20 -8.28 -16.18
CA ASN A 85 6.09 -8.32 -17.34
C ASN A 85 7.17 -9.39 -17.22
N ARG A 86 7.64 -9.71 -16.00
CA ARG A 86 8.60 -10.79 -15.74
C ARG A 86 7.96 -12.17 -15.82
N LEU A 87 6.74 -12.32 -15.29
CA LEU A 87 5.99 -13.58 -15.35
C LEU A 87 5.50 -13.90 -16.76
N TYR A 88 5.22 -12.88 -17.58
CA TYR A 88 4.75 -13.06 -18.97
C TYR A 88 5.57 -12.22 -19.98
N PRO A 89 6.86 -12.55 -20.21
CA PRO A 89 7.78 -11.72 -21.00
C PRO A 89 7.35 -11.46 -22.45
N ALA A 90 6.67 -12.43 -23.08
CA ALA A 90 6.21 -12.32 -24.46
C ALA A 90 5.02 -11.36 -24.63
N ARG A 91 4.14 -11.26 -23.62
CA ARG A 91 2.92 -10.43 -23.69
C ARG A 91 3.10 -9.06 -23.06
N ARG A 92 3.99 -8.94 -22.08
CA ARG A 92 4.21 -7.73 -21.26
C ARG A 92 2.91 -7.05 -20.79
N PRO A 93 2.04 -7.78 -20.06
CA PRO A 93 0.71 -7.28 -19.70
C PRO A 93 0.72 -6.26 -18.55
N GLY A 94 1.88 -5.82 -18.06
CA GLY A 94 2.01 -5.08 -16.81
C GLY A 94 1.21 -3.78 -16.74
N VAL A 95 1.19 -2.98 -17.81
CA VAL A 95 0.41 -1.73 -17.84
C VAL A 95 -1.09 -2.02 -17.74
N ALA A 96 -1.58 -3.04 -18.44
CA ALA A 96 -2.98 -3.45 -18.35
C ALA A 96 -3.34 -3.96 -16.95
N ALA A 97 -2.45 -4.75 -16.32
CA ALA A 97 -2.63 -5.22 -14.95
C ALA A 97 -2.74 -4.05 -13.94
N ALA A 98 -1.88 -3.03 -14.07
CA ALA A 98 -1.94 -1.85 -13.21
C ALA A 98 -3.19 -0.99 -13.46
N ILE A 99 -3.68 -0.90 -14.71
CA ILE A 99 -4.95 -0.22 -15.02
C ILE A 99 -6.10 -0.95 -14.34
N LEU A 100 -6.19 -2.28 -14.47
CA LEU A 100 -7.25 -3.09 -13.82
C LEU A 100 -7.19 -2.98 -12.29
N LEU A 101 -5.99 -3.01 -11.73
CA LEU A 101 -5.79 -2.80 -10.29
C LEU A 101 -6.36 -1.44 -9.86
N ASN A 102 -6.01 -0.35 -10.54
CA ASN A 102 -6.50 1.00 -10.20
C ASN A 102 -7.98 1.24 -10.54
N ALA A 103 -8.55 0.47 -11.47
CA ALA A 103 -9.98 0.47 -11.77
C ALA A 103 -10.80 -0.27 -10.70
N THR A 104 -10.15 -1.04 -9.81
CA THR A 104 -10.84 -1.72 -8.72
C THR A 104 -11.29 -0.71 -7.68
N LEU A 105 -12.61 -0.55 -7.52
CA LEU A 105 -13.21 0.45 -6.62
C LEU A 105 -12.69 0.32 -5.18
N MET A 106 -12.52 -0.92 -4.71
CA MET A 106 -12.01 -1.20 -3.36
C MET A 106 -10.61 -0.64 -3.14
N LEU A 107 -9.73 -0.72 -4.15
CA LEU A 107 -8.41 -0.09 -4.07
C LEU A 107 -8.51 1.43 -4.12
N GLY A 108 -9.44 1.98 -4.92
CA GLY A 108 -9.71 3.41 -4.94
C GLY A 108 -10.07 3.96 -3.56
N ALA A 109 -11.00 3.30 -2.87
CA ALA A 109 -11.40 3.64 -1.51
C ALA A 109 -10.27 3.39 -0.49
N GLY A 110 -9.67 2.20 -0.49
CA GLY A 110 -8.59 1.83 0.43
C GLY A 110 -7.29 2.61 0.25
N ALA A 111 -7.09 3.27 -0.90
CA ALA A 111 -5.96 4.16 -1.10
C ALA A 111 -6.19 5.57 -0.53
N VAL A 112 -7.42 5.95 -0.19
CA VAL A 112 -7.74 7.25 0.42
C VAL A 112 -8.25 7.14 1.86
N THR A 113 -8.32 5.93 2.39
CA THR A 113 -8.55 5.62 3.80
C THR A 113 -7.36 4.84 4.36
N MET A 114 -7.13 4.88 5.67
CA MET A 114 -6.09 4.10 6.32
C MET A 114 -6.68 3.04 7.26
N THR A 115 -6.77 1.81 6.77
CA THR A 115 -7.21 0.64 7.54
C THR A 115 -6.16 -0.47 7.44
N PRO A 116 -6.26 -1.56 8.22
CA PRO A 116 -5.32 -2.69 8.14
C PRO A 116 -5.22 -3.34 6.75
N ASP A 117 -6.25 -3.18 5.91
CA ASP A 117 -6.26 -3.70 4.53
C ASP A 117 -5.27 -2.95 3.61
N THR A 118 -4.98 -1.68 3.90
CA THR A 118 -4.06 -0.85 3.10
C THR A 118 -2.62 -1.39 3.10
N PRO A 119 -1.96 -1.58 4.27
CA PRO A 119 -0.64 -2.22 4.31
C PRO A 119 -0.68 -3.68 3.84
N LEU A 120 -1.73 -4.44 4.17
CA LEU A 120 -1.88 -5.84 3.74
C LEU A 120 -1.81 -5.97 2.21
N LEU A 121 -2.60 -5.18 1.47
CA LEU A 121 -2.62 -5.21 0.01
C LEU A 121 -1.27 -4.81 -0.59
N PHE A 122 -0.60 -3.81 -0.01
CA PHE A 122 0.73 -3.41 -0.45
C PHE A 122 1.75 -4.55 -0.30
N PHE A 123 1.78 -5.20 0.86
CA PHE A 123 2.69 -6.32 1.11
C PHE A 123 2.33 -7.58 0.32
N ALA A 124 1.05 -7.81 0.01
CA ALA A 124 0.64 -8.87 -0.91
C ALA A 124 1.19 -8.62 -2.33
N VAL A 125 1.10 -7.39 -2.84
CA VAL A 125 1.69 -7.03 -4.14
C VAL A 125 3.22 -7.12 -4.10
N MET A 126 3.86 -6.71 -3.00
CA MET A 126 5.31 -6.87 -2.80
C MET A 126 5.74 -8.34 -2.81
N THR A 127 4.93 -9.22 -2.23
CA THR A 127 5.16 -10.67 -2.27
C THR A 127 5.15 -11.19 -3.70
N LEU A 128 4.12 -10.86 -4.50
CA LEU A 128 4.06 -11.24 -5.91
C LEU A 128 5.25 -10.70 -6.71
N TRP A 129 5.64 -9.45 -6.44
CA TRP A 129 6.78 -8.80 -7.08
C TRP A 129 8.12 -9.47 -6.78
N ALA A 130 8.31 -9.92 -5.53
CA ALA A 130 9.47 -10.69 -5.12
C ALA A 130 9.47 -12.10 -5.74
N LEU A 131 8.34 -12.81 -5.69
CA LEU A 131 8.21 -14.15 -6.26
C LEU A 131 8.48 -14.19 -7.77
N ALA A 132 8.11 -13.14 -8.50
CA ALA A 132 8.41 -12.99 -9.93
C ALA A 132 9.93 -12.91 -10.26
N ARG A 133 10.81 -12.88 -9.25
CA ARG A 133 12.27 -12.79 -9.41
C ARG A 133 13.04 -13.97 -8.83
N VAL A 134 12.40 -14.78 -8.00
CA VAL A 134 13.02 -15.89 -7.26
C VAL A 134 13.74 -16.87 -8.19
N GLU A 135 13.16 -17.15 -9.36
CA GLU A 135 13.75 -18.07 -10.34
C GLU A 135 15.13 -17.61 -10.83
N HIS A 136 15.34 -16.29 -10.95
CA HIS A 136 16.58 -15.72 -11.46
C HIS A 136 17.57 -15.39 -10.34
N ASP A 137 17.08 -15.00 -9.17
CA ASP A 137 17.90 -14.71 -8.00
C ASP A 137 17.18 -15.20 -6.72
N PRO A 138 17.66 -16.28 -6.09
CA PRO A 138 17.00 -16.88 -4.92
C PRO A 138 17.04 -15.96 -3.69
N ARG A 139 17.87 -14.91 -3.67
CA ARG A 139 17.89 -13.93 -2.56
C ARG A 139 16.57 -13.19 -2.41
N TRP A 140 15.74 -13.16 -3.45
CA TRP A 140 14.40 -12.59 -3.41
C TRP A 140 13.44 -13.33 -2.47
N TRP A 141 13.78 -14.55 -2.02
CA TRP A 141 13.07 -15.20 -0.92
C TRP A 141 13.11 -14.38 0.37
N LEU A 142 14.17 -13.60 0.62
CA LEU A 142 14.24 -12.72 1.80
C LEU A 142 13.20 -11.60 1.71
N VAL A 143 13.04 -11.01 0.52
CA VAL A 143 12.03 -9.96 0.29
C VAL A 143 10.62 -10.55 0.36
N ALA A 144 10.41 -11.74 -0.21
CA ALA A 144 9.13 -12.44 -0.12
C ALA A 144 8.78 -12.79 1.33
N GLY A 145 9.72 -13.34 2.10
CA GLY A 145 9.52 -13.67 3.52
C GLY A 145 9.22 -12.44 4.36
N PHE A 146 9.96 -11.34 4.16
CA PHE A 146 9.68 -10.07 4.80
C PHE A 146 8.28 -9.54 4.46
N ALA A 147 7.92 -9.52 3.16
CA ALA A 147 6.62 -9.03 2.72
C ALA A 147 5.46 -9.88 3.26
N ILE A 148 5.61 -11.21 3.26
CA ILE A 148 4.61 -12.11 3.86
C ILE A 148 4.49 -11.84 5.36
N GLY A 149 5.60 -11.75 6.08
CA GLY A 149 5.59 -11.47 7.52
C GLY A 149 4.93 -10.12 7.85
N ALA A 150 5.27 -9.07 7.09
CA ALA A 150 4.66 -7.75 7.24
C ALA A 150 3.17 -7.74 6.83
N GLY A 151 2.78 -8.57 5.87
CA GLY A 151 1.38 -8.79 5.49
C GLY A 151 0.59 -9.46 6.62
N LEU A 152 1.14 -10.51 7.24
CA LEU A 152 0.54 -11.15 8.42
C LEU A 152 0.46 -10.20 9.62
N ASP A 153 1.45 -9.32 9.79
CA ASP A 153 1.43 -8.27 10.82
C ASP A 153 0.46 -7.11 10.48
N SER A 154 -0.17 -7.17 9.31
CA SER A 154 -1.26 -6.25 8.94
C SER A 154 -2.63 -6.81 9.32
N LYS A 155 -2.86 -8.13 9.23
CA LYS A 155 -4.16 -8.77 9.50
C LYS A 155 -4.03 -10.28 9.63
#